data_AF-A0AAV1E6E7-F1
#
_entry.id   AF-A0AAV1E6E7-F1
#
_cell.length_a   1.000
_cell.length_b   1.000
_cell.length_c   1.000
_cell.angle_alpha   90.00
_cell.angle_beta   90.00
_cell.angle_gamma   90.00
#
_symmetry.space_group_name_H-M   'P 1'
#
loop_
_entity.id
_entity.type
_entity.pdbx_description
1 polymer ?
#
loop_
_entity_poly.entity_id
_entity_poly.type
_entity_poly.pdbx_seq_one_letter_code
_entity_poly.pdbx_strand_id
1 'polypeptide(L)'
;MHRSRKKVHNDDDHQDQKERYLPIEIQTEILRRLPVKSLARMKSVCKPWCDLIPEYPPFVRVGGLIRHCFSEPLRKVLTNSDLSWYNKRLALVPRDSVTRLLLPMLEPKDGDISKGISVLTYDWLGNKFPMRFTVWNLGTRVQMHVLVGGWYGLCYKHSKTMTVGDRLIVRMFRDPSDGICFALSLVKSGREDQLLANQNNNRR
;
A
#
# COMPACT_ATOMS: atom_id res chain seq x y z
N MET A 1 -12.93 10.67 68.66
CA MET A 1 -13.92 11.00 67.61
C MET A 1 -13.21 11.66 66.45
N HIS A 2 -12.93 10.98 65.33
CA HIS A 2 -12.74 11.61 64.02
C HIS A 2 -13.15 10.59 62.95
N ARG A 3 -14.26 10.90 62.29
CA ARG A 3 -15.03 10.02 61.40
C ARG A 3 -14.49 10.20 59.97
N SER A 4 -14.13 9.09 59.35
CA SER A 4 -13.65 8.99 57.97
C SER A 4 -14.58 9.69 56.96
N ARG A 5 -14.04 10.59 56.14
CA ARG A 5 -14.67 10.98 54.86
C ARG A 5 -14.18 10.02 53.78
N LYS A 6 -15.03 9.06 53.41
CA LYS A 6 -14.87 8.29 52.16
C LYS A 6 -14.97 9.27 50.99
N LYS A 7 -13.88 9.39 50.22
CA LYS A 7 -13.91 10.07 48.92
C LYS A 7 -14.46 9.06 47.92
N VAL A 8 -15.71 9.27 47.52
CA VAL A 8 -16.39 8.48 46.48
C VAL A 8 -15.63 8.74 45.17
N HIS A 9 -15.05 7.68 44.61
CA HIS A 9 -14.51 7.67 43.26
C HIS A 9 -15.73 7.49 42.34
N ASN A 10 -16.09 8.54 41.59
CA ASN A 10 -17.10 8.44 40.55
C ASN A 10 -16.44 7.77 39.34
N ASP A 11 -16.72 6.48 39.15
CA ASP A 11 -16.36 5.67 37.98
C ASP A 11 -17.33 5.91 36.79
N ASP A 12 -17.60 7.18 36.45
CA ASP A 12 -18.62 7.54 35.44
C ASP A 12 -18.08 8.53 34.37
N ASP A 13 -16.86 8.32 33.87
CA ASP A 13 -16.28 9.18 32.79
C ASP A 13 -15.66 8.40 31.63
N HIS A 14 -16.10 7.15 31.41
CA HIS A 14 -15.62 6.30 30.31
C HIS A 14 -16.68 5.98 29.25
N GLN A 15 -17.87 6.58 29.33
CA GLN A 15 -18.94 6.36 28.34
C GLN A 15 -19.19 7.56 27.39
N ASP A 16 -18.68 8.76 27.66
CA ASP A 16 -18.96 9.96 26.83
C ASP A 16 -18.10 10.11 25.56
N GLN A 17 -17.04 9.31 25.40
CA GLN A 17 -16.14 9.48 24.23
C GLN A 17 -16.58 8.73 22.97
N LYS A 18 -17.57 7.85 23.05
CA LYS A 18 -18.02 7.05 21.89
C LYS A 18 -19.04 7.79 21.00
N GLU A 19 -19.68 8.84 21.50
CA GLU A 19 -20.75 9.57 20.77
C GLU A 19 -20.26 10.67 19.82
N ARG A 20 -18.99 11.07 19.88
CA ARG A 20 -18.48 12.21 19.06
C ARG A 20 -18.05 11.82 17.64
N TYR A 21 -18.11 10.54 17.31
CA TYR A 21 -17.74 10.04 15.99
C TYR A 21 -18.94 9.44 15.29
N LEU A 22 -19.11 9.78 14.02
CA LEU A 22 -20.06 9.11 13.15
C LEU A 22 -19.78 7.59 13.13
N PRO A 23 -20.79 6.73 12.96
CA PRO A 23 -20.56 5.30 12.77
C PRO A 23 -19.56 5.02 11.64
N ILE A 24 -18.79 3.94 11.75
CA ILE A 24 -17.72 3.60 10.80
C ILE A 24 -18.27 3.44 9.37
N GLU A 25 -19.51 2.98 9.24
CA GLU A 25 -20.25 2.85 7.99
C GLU A 25 -20.49 4.22 7.32
N ILE A 26 -20.82 5.23 8.12
CA ILE A 26 -21.06 6.59 7.64
C ILE A 26 -19.74 7.28 7.30
N GLN A 27 -18.71 7.10 8.13
CA GLN A 27 -17.37 7.62 7.84
C GLN A 27 -16.82 7.05 6.53
N THR A 28 -16.95 5.74 6.32
CA THR A 28 -16.52 5.10 5.07
C THR A 28 -17.32 5.58 3.87
N GLU A 29 -18.63 5.81 4.00
CA GLU A 29 -19.46 6.35 2.92
C GLU A 29 -19.09 7.80 2.55
N ILE A 30 -18.79 8.65 3.54
CA ILE A 30 -18.29 10.00 3.30
C ILE A 30 -16.95 9.92 2.55
N LEU A 31 -15.99 9.14 3.06
CA LEU A 31 -14.68 8.96 2.44
C LEU A 31 -14.81 8.47 0.97
N ARG A 32 -15.72 7.53 0.68
CA ARG A 32 -15.96 7.02 -0.68
C ARG A 32 -16.40 8.10 -1.68
N ARG A 33 -17.13 9.11 -1.22
CA ARG A 33 -17.66 10.18 -2.09
C ARG A 33 -16.61 11.22 -2.45
N LEU A 34 -15.49 11.25 -1.74
CA LEU A 34 -14.48 12.29 -1.91
C LEU A 34 -13.54 12.01 -3.09
N PRO A 35 -12.96 13.06 -3.69
CA PRO A 35 -11.89 12.89 -4.67
C PRO A 35 -10.67 12.24 -4.01
N VAL A 36 -10.05 11.32 -4.73
CA VAL A 36 -8.79 10.62 -4.39
C VAL A 36 -7.71 11.56 -3.83
N LYS A 37 -7.51 12.70 -4.49
CA LYS A 37 -6.49 13.68 -4.10
C LYS A 37 -6.82 14.34 -2.75
N SER A 38 -8.10 14.50 -2.45
CA SER A 38 -8.58 15.03 -1.17
C SER A 38 -8.46 13.97 -0.07
N LEU A 39 -8.75 12.70 -0.37
CA LEU A 39 -8.63 11.60 0.60
C LEU A 39 -7.24 11.50 1.23
N ALA A 40 -6.17 11.66 0.44
CA ALA A 40 -4.81 11.63 0.96
C ALA A 40 -4.55 12.73 2.04
N ARG A 41 -5.21 13.88 1.94
CA ARG A 41 -5.09 15.00 2.89
C ARG A 41 -5.94 14.81 4.14
N MET A 42 -6.91 13.89 4.12
CA MET A 42 -7.87 13.73 5.22
C MET A 42 -7.38 12.82 6.34
N LYS A 43 -6.21 12.18 6.17
CA LYS A 43 -5.52 11.45 7.25
C LYS A 43 -5.20 12.36 8.44
N SER A 44 -5.11 13.67 8.26
CA SER A 44 -4.84 14.62 9.34
C SER A 44 -6.10 15.12 10.06
N VAL A 45 -7.31 14.70 9.65
CA VAL A 45 -8.57 15.21 10.21
C VAL A 45 -8.87 14.59 11.57
N CYS A 46 -8.84 13.26 11.65
CA CYS A 46 -8.95 12.54 12.92
C CYS A 46 -8.39 11.12 12.81
N LYS A 47 -8.12 10.49 13.96
CA LYS A 47 -7.53 9.15 14.05
C LYS A 47 -8.39 8.07 13.35
N PRO A 48 -9.73 8.01 13.52
CA PRO A 48 -10.57 7.07 12.80
C PRO A 48 -10.48 7.21 11.27
N TRP A 49 -10.40 8.44 10.75
CA TRP A 49 -10.24 8.67 9.31
C TRP A 49 -8.85 8.25 8.83
N CYS A 50 -7.79 8.51 9.62
CA CYS A 50 -6.46 8.01 9.33
C CYS A 50 -6.40 6.48 9.27
N ASP A 51 -7.10 5.80 10.18
CA ASP A 51 -7.14 4.33 10.26
C ASP A 51 -8.01 3.72 9.13
N LEU A 52 -9.06 4.44 8.72
CA LEU A 52 -9.94 4.07 7.61
C LEU A 52 -9.35 4.34 6.23
N ILE A 53 -8.57 5.42 6.07
CA ILE A 53 -7.89 5.75 4.82
C ILE A 53 -6.62 4.90 4.79
N PRO A 54 -6.64 3.80 4.06
CA PRO A 54 -5.61 2.80 4.22
C PRO A 54 -4.24 3.29 3.73
N GLU A 55 -3.18 2.55 4.03
CA GLU A 55 -1.93 2.58 3.25
C GLU A 55 -2.11 1.98 1.84
N TYR A 56 -3.34 1.92 1.34
CA TYR A 56 -3.62 1.52 -0.03
C TYR A 56 -3.55 2.76 -0.91
N PRO A 57 -3.24 2.58 -2.20
CA PRO A 57 -3.18 3.71 -3.09
C PRO A 57 -4.53 4.44 -3.12
N PRO A 58 -4.55 5.78 -3.01
CA PRO A 58 -5.75 6.57 -2.64
C PRO A 58 -6.93 6.51 -3.64
N PHE A 59 -6.79 5.80 -4.76
CA PHE A 59 -7.68 5.82 -5.92
C PHE A 59 -8.41 4.51 -6.20
N VAL A 60 -8.11 3.44 -5.47
CA VAL A 60 -8.91 2.22 -5.59
C VAL A 60 -10.22 2.47 -4.82
N ARG A 61 -11.18 3.10 -5.51
CA ARG A 61 -12.56 3.25 -5.04
C ARG A 61 -13.17 1.85 -4.92
N VAL A 62 -13.26 1.31 -3.72
CA VAL A 62 -14.00 0.08 -3.48
C VAL A 62 -14.85 0.23 -2.23
N GLY A 63 -16.14 -0.09 -2.37
CA GLY A 63 -17.13 -0.06 -1.32
C GLY A 63 -16.81 -0.99 -0.15
N GLY A 64 -15.96 -0.59 0.78
CA GLY A 64 -15.88 -1.17 2.13
C GLY A 64 -15.17 -2.52 2.29
N LEU A 65 -14.83 -3.22 1.20
CA LEU A 65 -14.17 -4.53 1.26
C LEU A 65 -12.65 -4.50 0.99
N ILE A 66 -12.00 -3.34 1.18
CA ILE A 66 -10.63 -3.08 0.69
C ILE A 66 -9.57 -4.01 1.30
N ARG A 67 -9.79 -4.62 2.47
CA ARG A 67 -8.81 -5.57 3.04
C ARG A 67 -8.78 -6.94 2.33
N HIS A 68 -9.86 -7.38 1.68
CA HIS A 68 -9.94 -8.74 1.15
C HIS A 68 -9.57 -8.85 -0.33
N CYS A 69 -9.54 -7.75 -1.07
CA CYS A 69 -9.25 -7.77 -2.51
C CYS A 69 -7.75 -7.59 -2.83
N PHE A 70 -6.92 -7.25 -1.84
CA PHE A 70 -5.49 -7.01 -2.03
C PHE A 70 -4.67 -8.16 -1.47
N SER A 71 -3.59 -8.50 -2.16
CA SER A 71 -2.52 -9.30 -1.60
C SER A 71 -1.91 -8.62 -0.37
N GLU A 72 -1.29 -9.44 0.47
CA GLU A 72 -0.32 -8.95 1.44
C GLU A 72 0.79 -8.13 0.75
N PRO A 73 1.39 -7.14 1.45
CA PRO A 73 2.33 -6.21 0.84
C PRO A 73 3.66 -6.88 0.51
N LEU A 74 4.04 -6.87 -0.76
CA LEU A 74 5.40 -7.16 -1.18
C LEU A 74 6.24 -5.88 -1.05
N ARG A 75 7.27 -5.92 -0.20
CA ARG A 75 8.19 -4.81 -0.01
C ARG A 75 9.39 -4.93 -0.95
N LYS A 76 9.65 -3.90 -1.75
CA LYS A 76 10.73 -3.85 -2.72
C LYS A 76 11.57 -2.59 -2.49
N VAL A 77 12.83 -2.74 -2.13
CA VAL A 77 13.79 -1.63 -2.14
C VAL A 77 14.26 -1.41 -3.57
N LEU A 78 14.15 -0.18 -4.05
CA LEU A 78 14.54 0.20 -5.39
C LEU A 78 16.06 0.21 -5.52
N THR A 79 16.54 -0.49 -6.54
CA THR A 79 17.96 -0.56 -6.87
C THR A 79 18.27 0.22 -8.14
N ASN A 80 19.54 0.42 -8.44
CA ASN A 80 19.97 1.01 -9.72
C ASN A 80 19.40 0.26 -10.93
N SER A 81 19.27 -1.08 -10.85
CA SER A 81 18.77 -1.86 -11.99
C SER A 81 17.29 -1.63 -12.25
N ASP A 82 16.50 -1.33 -11.21
CA ASP A 82 15.08 -1.02 -11.33
C ASP A 82 14.86 0.38 -11.93
N LEU A 83 15.73 1.34 -11.62
CA LEU A 83 15.64 2.71 -12.14
C LEU A 83 16.42 2.94 -13.43
N SER A 84 17.14 1.92 -13.92
CA SER A 84 17.95 1.99 -15.12
C SER A 84 17.09 2.11 -16.37
N TRP A 85 17.47 3.05 -17.24
CA TRP A 85 16.87 3.22 -18.56
C TRP A 85 17.16 2.06 -19.52
N TYR A 86 18.17 1.22 -19.22
CA TYR A 86 18.48 0.03 -20.01
C TYR A 86 17.53 -1.12 -19.70
N ASN A 87 17.36 -1.44 -18.41
CA ASN A 87 16.59 -2.62 -18.00
C ASN A 87 15.07 -2.41 -18.08
N LYS A 88 14.60 -1.16 -17.94
CA LYS A 88 13.18 -0.75 -18.10
C LYS A 88 12.17 -1.67 -17.39
N ARG A 89 12.55 -2.22 -16.24
CA ARG A 89 11.76 -3.19 -15.46
C ARG A 89 11.85 -2.94 -13.97
N LEU A 90 10.80 -3.32 -13.25
CA LEU A 90 10.84 -3.50 -11.80
C LEU A 90 11.03 -4.98 -11.50
N ALA A 91 12.13 -5.35 -10.84
CA ALA A 91 12.35 -6.71 -10.38
C ALA A 91 11.66 -6.94 -9.04
N LEU A 92 10.69 -7.85 -9.00
CA LEU A 92 9.99 -8.25 -7.79
C LEU A 92 10.77 -9.38 -7.10
N VAL A 93 11.49 -9.00 -6.06
CA VAL A 93 12.40 -9.88 -5.31
C VAL A 93 12.15 -9.74 -3.81
N PRO A 94 12.35 -10.81 -3.01
CA PRO A 94 12.82 -12.15 -3.44
C PRO A 94 11.69 -12.99 -4.09
N ARG A 95 12.08 -13.98 -4.91
CA ARG A 95 11.14 -14.86 -5.65
C ARG A 95 10.10 -15.48 -4.72
N ASP A 96 10.52 -16.00 -3.57
CA ASP A 96 9.62 -16.71 -2.66
C ASP A 96 8.54 -15.81 -2.07
N SER A 97 8.83 -14.51 -1.93
CA SER A 97 7.80 -13.55 -1.52
C SER A 97 6.79 -13.31 -2.63
N VAL A 98 7.20 -13.30 -3.90
CA VAL A 98 6.25 -13.22 -5.02
C VAL A 98 5.38 -14.48 -5.08
N THR A 99 5.99 -15.66 -4.97
CA THR A 99 5.28 -16.94 -4.98
C THR A 99 4.26 -17.06 -3.84
N ARG A 100 4.61 -16.59 -2.64
CA ARG A 100 3.72 -16.68 -1.49
C ARG A 100 2.65 -15.58 -1.46
N LEU A 101 2.98 -14.36 -1.88
CA LEU A 101 2.10 -13.21 -1.66
C LEU A 101 1.30 -12.83 -2.90
N LEU A 102 1.88 -12.93 -4.09
CA LEU A 102 1.26 -12.43 -5.31
C LEU A 102 0.64 -13.56 -6.14
N LEU A 103 1.38 -14.63 -6.41
CA LEU A 103 0.88 -15.71 -7.30
C LEU A 103 -0.46 -16.34 -6.86
N PRO A 104 -0.81 -16.47 -5.56
CA PRO A 104 -2.11 -17.02 -5.16
C PRO A 104 -3.32 -16.17 -5.59
N MET A 105 -3.11 -14.93 -6.00
CA MET A 105 -4.16 -14.07 -6.54
C MET A 105 -4.44 -14.34 -8.03
N LEU A 106 -3.54 -15.04 -8.74
CA LEU A 106 -3.72 -15.37 -10.15
C LEU A 106 -4.69 -16.54 -10.29
N GLU A 107 -5.59 -16.42 -11.25
CA GLU A 107 -6.54 -17.45 -11.66
C GLU A 107 -6.20 -17.96 -13.06
N PRO A 108 -6.66 -19.17 -13.44
CA PRO A 108 -6.42 -19.71 -14.78
C PRO A 108 -6.83 -18.77 -15.92
N LYS A 109 -7.86 -17.93 -15.71
CA LYS A 109 -8.37 -16.96 -16.69
C LYS A 109 -7.41 -15.80 -16.98
N ASP A 110 -6.48 -15.49 -16.07
CA ASP A 110 -5.53 -14.39 -16.25
C ASP A 110 -4.43 -14.73 -17.26
N GLY A 111 -4.29 -16.02 -17.60
CA GLY A 111 -3.32 -16.53 -18.54
C GLY A 111 -2.01 -16.97 -17.89
N ASP A 112 -1.06 -17.32 -18.77
CA ASP A 112 0.22 -17.89 -18.37
C ASP A 112 1.26 -16.80 -18.09
N ILE A 113 1.72 -16.71 -16.84
CA ILE A 113 2.73 -15.75 -16.41
C ILE A 113 4.05 -15.84 -17.20
N SER A 114 4.38 -17.01 -17.74
CA SER A 114 5.58 -17.20 -18.58
C SER A 114 5.45 -16.50 -19.94
N LYS A 115 4.22 -16.38 -20.46
CA LYS A 115 3.90 -15.59 -21.66
C LYS A 115 3.68 -14.11 -21.34
N GLY A 116 3.43 -13.82 -20.06
CA GLY A 116 3.24 -12.51 -19.51
C GLY A 116 1.77 -12.09 -19.50
N ILE A 117 1.32 -11.63 -18.34
CA ILE A 117 -0.05 -11.21 -18.06
C ILE A 117 -0.12 -9.69 -18.20
N SER A 118 -1.07 -9.20 -18.99
CA SER A 118 -1.33 -7.75 -19.09
C SER A 118 -1.98 -7.25 -17.83
N VAL A 119 -1.42 -6.20 -17.23
CA VAL A 119 -1.89 -5.65 -15.95
C VAL A 119 -1.91 -4.12 -15.98
N LEU A 120 -2.84 -3.52 -15.26
CA LEU A 120 -2.75 -2.10 -14.94
C LEU A 120 -2.02 -1.92 -13.62
N THR A 121 -0.93 -1.18 -13.66
CA THR A 121 -0.19 -0.79 -12.45
C THR A 121 -0.50 0.66 -12.13
N TYR A 122 -0.92 0.90 -10.91
CA TYR A 122 -1.24 2.23 -10.46
C TYR A 122 -0.15 2.75 -9.51
N ASP A 123 0.33 3.97 -9.77
CA ASP A 123 1.27 4.64 -8.87
C ASP A 123 0.58 5.15 -7.59
N TRP A 124 1.34 5.70 -6.64
CA TRP A 124 0.81 6.24 -5.38
C TRP A 124 -0.07 7.50 -5.54
N LEU A 125 -0.20 8.05 -6.75
CA LEU A 125 -1.07 9.19 -7.06
C LEU A 125 -2.33 8.79 -7.84
N GLY A 126 -2.44 7.53 -8.27
CA GLY A 126 -3.56 7.00 -9.05
C GLY A 126 -3.43 7.11 -10.55
N ASN A 127 -2.26 7.46 -11.04
CA ASN A 127 -2.00 7.35 -12.47
C ASN A 127 -1.87 5.87 -12.84
N LYS A 128 -2.48 5.50 -13.96
CA LYS A 128 -2.46 4.14 -14.49
C LYS A 128 -1.33 3.98 -15.49
N PHE A 129 -0.63 2.86 -15.39
CA PHE A 129 0.43 2.46 -16.30
C PHE A 129 0.17 1.04 -16.76
N PRO A 130 -0.18 0.83 -18.04
CA PRO A 130 -0.24 -0.50 -18.62
C PRO A 130 1.14 -1.16 -18.54
N MET A 131 1.20 -2.33 -17.93
CA MET A 131 2.42 -3.11 -17.76
C MET A 131 2.15 -4.58 -18.11
N ARG A 132 3.23 -5.36 -18.16
CA ARG A 132 3.15 -6.82 -18.22
C ARG A 132 3.81 -7.42 -16.99
N PHE A 133 3.10 -8.30 -16.32
CA PHE A 133 3.64 -9.12 -15.24
C PHE A 133 4.10 -10.45 -15.80
N THR A 134 5.40 -10.74 -15.71
CA THR A 134 5.99 -11.94 -16.31
C THR A 134 7.15 -12.47 -15.50
N VAL A 135 7.55 -13.72 -15.77
CA VAL A 135 8.73 -14.36 -15.20
C VAL A 135 9.84 -14.45 -16.24
N TRP A 136 11.04 -14.00 -15.89
CA TRP A 136 12.24 -14.16 -16.70
C TRP A 136 13.09 -15.29 -16.11
N ASN A 137 13.43 -16.26 -16.95
CA ASN A 137 14.34 -17.35 -16.59
C ASN A 137 15.78 -16.88 -16.80
N LEU A 138 16.49 -16.57 -15.71
CA LEU A 138 17.91 -16.24 -15.70
C LEU A 138 18.73 -17.52 -15.50
N GLY A 139 18.63 -18.44 -16.47
CA GLY A 139 19.25 -19.77 -16.42
C GLY A 139 18.30 -20.87 -15.92
N THR A 140 18.85 -22.03 -15.57
CA THR A 140 18.07 -23.26 -15.30
C THR A 140 17.32 -23.26 -13.96
N ARG A 141 17.71 -22.42 -13.00
CA ARG A 141 17.14 -22.42 -11.63
C ARG A 141 16.71 -21.06 -11.11
N VAL A 142 17.05 -19.97 -11.79
CA VAL A 142 16.76 -18.62 -11.31
C VAL A 142 15.62 -18.02 -12.12
N GLN A 143 14.50 -17.82 -11.44
CA GLN A 143 13.33 -17.14 -11.99
C GLN A 143 13.17 -15.78 -11.33
N MET A 144 13.02 -14.74 -12.14
CA MET A 144 12.77 -13.39 -11.67
C MET A 144 11.44 -12.89 -12.18
N HIS A 145 10.53 -12.60 -11.27
CA HIS A 145 9.26 -11.97 -11.60
C HIS A 145 9.47 -10.47 -11.79
N VAL A 146 8.90 -9.91 -12.85
CA VAL A 146 9.12 -8.52 -13.24
C VAL A 146 7.84 -7.84 -13.71
N LEU A 147 7.76 -6.54 -13.48
CA LEU A 147 6.85 -5.64 -14.19
C LEU A 147 7.62 -4.91 -15.28
N VAL A 148 7.15 -5.00 -16.52
CA VAL A 148 7.81 -4.43 -17.71
C VAL A 148 6.84 -3.61 -18.57
N GLY A 149 7.39 -2.87 -19.54
CA GLY A 149 6.61 -2.00 -20.43
C GLY A 149 6.43 -0.63 -19.81
N GLY A 150 5.27 -0.37 -19.19
CA GLY A 150 4.93 0.93 -18.60
C GLY A 150 5.79 1.37 -17.41
N TRP A 151 6.63 0.49 -16.86
CA TRP A 151 7.53 0.83 -15.74
C TRP A 151 8.47 1.99 -16.06
N TYR A 152 9.04 2.03 -17.27
CA TYR A 152 9.90 3.14 -17.67
C TYR A 152 9.15 4.49 -17.67
N GLY A 153 7.92 4.51 -18.17
CA GLY A 153 7.08 5.72 -18.14
C GLY A 153 6.74 6.17 -16.72
N LEU A 154 6.53 5.22 -15.80
CA LEU A 154 6.36 5.49 -14.38
C LEU A 154 7.63 6.11 -13.77
N CYS A 155 8.79 5.51 -14.01
CA CYS A 155 10.09 6.05 -13.57
C CYS A 155 10.33 7.46 -14.11
N TYR A 156 10.05 7.70 -15.39
CA TYR A 156 10.21 9.00 -16.01
C TYR A 156 9.32 10.06 -15.33
N LYS A 157 8.03 9.75 -15.15
CA LYS A 157 7.06 10.64 -14.48
C LYS A 157 7.50 11.01 -13.06
N HIS A 158 8.11 10.06 -12.36
CA HIS A 158 8.50 10.22 -10.96
C HIS A 158 9.99 10.43 -10.74
N SER A 159 10.76 10.74 -11.78
CA SER A 159 12.23 10.85 -11.75
C SER A 159 12.77 11.83 -10.71
N LYS A 160 12.04 12.90 -10.42
CA LYS A 160 12.39 13.90 -9.38
C LYS A 160 12.06 13.45 -7.96
N THR A 161 11.22 12.43 -7.82
CA THR A 161 10.76 11.96 -6.52
C THR A 161 11.37 10.61 -6.20
N MET A 162 11.27 9.60 -7.04
CA MET A 162 11.69 8.22 -6.75
C MET A 162 13.21 8.02 -6.95
N THR A 163 13.92 7.56 -5.92
CA THR A 163 15.38 7.36 -5.96
C THR A 163 15.79 5.95 -5.51
N VAL A 164 17.06 5.60 -5.74
CA VAL A 164 17.63 4.35 -5.21
C VAL A 164 17.54 4.33 -3.68
N GLY A 165 17.22 3.17 -3.11
CA GLY A 165 17.03 2.98 -1.68
C GLY A 165 15.61 3.27 -1.19
N ASP A 166 14.80 4.02 -1.94
CA ASP A 166 13.38 4.15 -1.64
C ASP A 166 12.71 2.77 -1.66
N ARG A 167 11.67 2.60 -0.84
CA ARG A 167 10.93 1.34 -0.75
C ARG A 167 9.57 1.49 -1.41
N LEU A 168 9.28 0.60 -2.36
CA LEU A 168 7.95 0.36 -2.86
C LEU A 168 7.25 -0.70 -2.03
N ILE A 169 6.00 -0.42 -1.69
CA ILE A 169 5.04 -1.41 -1.26
C ILE A 169 4.20 -1.75 -2.49
N VAL A 170 4.31 -3.00 -2.93
CA VAL A 170 3.63 -3.55 -4.09
C VAL A 170 2.51 -4.45 -3.60
N ARG A 171 1.29 -4.20 -4.06
CA ARG A 171 0.13 -5.07 -3.81
C ARG A 171 -0.54 -5.43 -5.12
N MET A 172 -1.08 -6.64 -5.20
CA MET A 172 -1.88 -7.07 -6.33
C MET A 172 -3.35 -7.13 -5.91
N PHE A 173 -4.27 -6.80 -6.82
CA PHE A 173 -5.70 -6.82 -6.57
C PHE A 173 -6.48 -7.08 -7.86
N ARG A 174 -7.73 -7.49 -7.76
CA ARG A 174 -8.66 -7.52 -8.90
C ARG A 174 -9.46 -6.23 -8.96
N ASP A 175 -9.57 -5.64 -10.14
CA ASP A 175 -10.43 -4.48 -10.36
C ASP A 175 -11.90 -4.91 -10.63
N PRO A 176 -12.86 -3.97 -10.74
CA PRO A 176 -14.27 -4.30 -11.00
C PRO A 176 -14.53 -5.00 -12.34
N SER A 177 -13.61 -4.91 -13.29
CA SER A 177 -13.66 -5.66 -14.55
C SER A 177 -13.07 -7.08 -14.42
N ASP A 178 -12.73 -7.47 -13.19
CA ASP A 178 -12.16 -8.77 -12.82
C ASP A 178 -10.71 -8.97 -13.32
N GLY A 179 -10.06 -7.89 -13.77
CA GLY A 179 -8.68 -7.91 -14.24
C GLY A 179 -7.66 -7.74 -13.10
N ILE A 180 -6.56 -8.49 -13.16
CA ILE A 180 -5.45 -8.35 -12.22
C ILE A 180 -4.72 -7.01 -12.40
N CYS A 181 -4.56 -6.30 -11.29
CA CYS A 181 -3.95 -4.98 -11.22
C CYS A 181 -2.90 -4.91 -10.11
N PHE A 182 -1.99 -3.95 -10.22
CA PHE A 182 -0.98 -3.65 -9.23
C PHE A 182 -1.17 -2.26 -8.63
N ALA A 183 -0.87 -2.15 -7.36
CA ALA A 183 -1.00 -0.97 -6.53
C ALA A 183 0.36 -0.67 -5.90
N LEU A 184 0.93 0.51 -6.18
CA LEU A 184 2.23 0.93 -5.65
C LEU A 184 2.06 2.04 -4.60
N SER A 185 2.76 1.89 -3.48
CA SER A 185 2.98 2.97 -2.50
C SER A 185 4.48 3.22 -2.31
N LEU A 186 4.87 4.48 -2.20
CA LEU A 186 6.28 4.88 -2.06
C LEU A 186 6.58 5.30 -0.62
N VAL A 187 7.61 4.69 -0.04
CA VAL A 187 8.17 5.04 1.28
C VAL A 187 9.60 5.53 1.08
N LYS A 188 9.90 6.72 1.62
CA LYS A 188 11.21 7.38 1.46
C LYS A 188 12.29 6.76 2.32
N SER A 189 13.48 6.61 1.74
CA SER A 189 14.64 5.99 2.39
C SER A 189 15.16 6.70 3.66
N GLY A 190 14.67 7.90 4.01
CA GLY A 190 15.07 8.62 5.23
C GLY A 190 13.99 8.79 6.32
N ARG A 191 12.76 8.27 6.13
CA ARG A 191 11.68 8.44 7.14
C ARG A 191 11.72 7.42 8.28
N GLU A 192 12.23 6.22 8.02
CA GLU A 192 12.30 5.17 9.05
C GLU A 192 13.42 5.41 10.06
N ASP A 193 14.55 5.98 9.63
CA ASP A 193 15.65 6.33 10.54
C ASP A 193 15.23 7.39 11.56
N GLN A 194 14.37 8.33 11.17
CA GLN A 194 13.81 9.33 12.11
C GLN A 194 12.82 8.72 13.10
N LEU A 195 12.03 7.72 12.70
CA LEU A 195 11.08 7.04 13.59
C LEU A 195 11.80 6.13 14.58
N LEU A 196 12.86 5.43 14.15
CA LEU A 196 13.70 4.62 15.03
C LEU A 196 14.55 5.49 15.97
N ALA A 197 15.07 6.63 15.51
CA ALA A 197 15.77 7.59 16.36
C ALA A 197 14.85 8.20 17.43
N ASN A 198 13.60 8.54 17.07
CA ASN A 198 12.63 9.11 18.01
C ASN A 198 12.10 8.08 19.03
N GLN A 199 12.04 6.79 18.69
CA GLN A 199 11.68 5.74 19.64
C GLN A 199 12.80 5.46 20.67
N ASN A 200 14.07 5.68 20.30
CA ASN A 200 15.20 5.53 21.22
C ASN A 200 15.41 6.75 22.14
N ASN A 201 14.96 7.95 21.73
CA ASN A 201 14.99 9.14 22.58
C ASN A 201 13.88 9.18 23.65
N ASN A 202 12.81 8.39 23.52
CA ASN A 202 11.74 8.27 24.52
C ASN A 202 12.00 7.16 25.56
N ARG A 203 13.21 6.58 25.58
CA ARG A 203 13.64 5.53 26.52
C ARG A 203 14.84 5.94 27.38
N ARG A 204 15.18 7.23 27.43
CA ARG A 204 16.18 7.79 28.34
C ARG A 204 15.53 8.81 29.26
#